data_AF-A0A4S1G704-F1
#
_entry.id   AF-A0A4S1G704-F1
#
_cell.length_a   1.000
_cell.length_b   1.000
_cell.length_c   1.000
_cell.angle_alpha   90.00
_cell.angle_beta   90.00
_cell.angle_gamma   90.00
#
_symmetry.space_group_name_H-M   'P 1'
#
loop_
_entity.id
_entity.type
_entity.pdbx_description
1 polymer ?
#
loop_
_entity_poly.entity_id
_entity_poly.type
_entity_poly.pdbx_seq_one_letter_code
_entity_poly.pdbx_strand_id
1 'polypeptide(L)'
;IVENRSEAELRTATWVFPLYLVAINLFVLPIAFAGLSLVGTRTSSDLYVLSLPLFSGHDVLAMAAFIGGLSAATAMVIVESVALSIMISNDLVIPLFVRRLLKTASSQNEDWSTLILNVRRASIFIML
;
A
#
# COMPACT_ATOMS: atom_id res chain seq x y z
N ILE A 1 -3.44 -20.94 9.64
CA ILE A 1 -2.59 -20.29 10.66
C ILE A 1 -3.54 -19.67 11.65
N VAL A 2 -3.81 -20.40 12.73
CA VAL A 2 -4.72 -19.99 13.80
C VAL A 2 -3.83 -19.32 14.84
N GLU A 3 -3.69 -18.01 14.74
CA GLU A 3 -3.02 -17.24 15.80
C GLU A 3 -3.86 -15.99 16.07
N ASN A 4 -4.89 -16.22 16.87
CA ASN A 4 -5.51 -15.20 17.69
C ASN A 4 -4.44 -14.67 18.66
N ARG A 5 -3.68 -13.64 18.25
CA ARG A 5 -2.70 -12.96 19.11
C ARG A 5 -3.40 -11.79 19.80
N SER A 6 -3.89 -12.07 21.01
CA SER A 6 -4.55 -11.20 22.02
C SER A 6 -5.26 -9.93 21.53
N GLU A 7 -6.54 -9.76 21.90
CA GLU A 7 -7.30 -8.50 21.68
C GLU A 7 -6.55 -7.25 22.20
N ALA A 8 -5.65 -7.40 23.17
CA ALA A 8 -4.83 -6.32 23.72
C ALA A 8 -3.76 -5.81 22.74
N GLU A 9 -3.13 -6.68 21.95
CA GLU A 9 -2.15 -6.30 20.92
C GLU A 9 -2.84 -5.62 19.74
N LEU A 10 -4.00 -6.14 19.30
CA LEU A 10 -4.82 -5.49 18.28
C LEU A 10 -5.29 -4.10 18.70
N ARG A 11 -5.79 -3.94 19.94
CA ARG A 11 -6.22 -2.64 20.47
C ARG A 11 -5.07 -1.63 20.56
N THR A 12 -3.87 -2.10 20.87
CA THR A 12 -2.67 -1.26 20.89
C THR A 12 -2.29 -0.85 19.47
N ALA A 13 -2.28 -1.76 18.51
CA ALA A 13 -1.99 -1.47 17.10
C ALA A 13 -2.99 -0.46 16.50
N THR A 14 -4.28 -0.55 16.85
CA THR A 14 -5.32 0.39 16.41
C THR A 14 -5.07 1.82 16.89
N TRP A 15 -4.38 2.02 18.02
CA TRP A 15 -4.05 3.37 18.52
C TRP A 15 -2.66 3.84 18.09
N VAL A 16 -1.69 2.93 18.03
CA VAL A 16 -0.32 3.21 17.57
C VAL A 16 -0.29 3.57 16.09
N PHE A 17 -1.12 2.95 15.25
CA PHE A 17 -1.16 3.24 13.81
C PHE A 17 -1.58 4.69 13.50
N PRO A 18 -2.70 5.22 14.01
CA PRO A 18 -3.05 6.64 13.88
C PRO A 18 -2.00 7.58 14.47
N LEU A 19 -1.46 7.25 15.66
CA LEU A 19 -0.43 8.06 16.30
C LEU A 19 0.83 8.15 15.44
N TYR A 20 1.25 7.04 14.84
CA TYR A 20 2.35 6.98 13.88
C TYR A 20 2.05 7.86 12.66
N LEU A 21 0.86 7.77 12.07
CA LEU A 21 0.47 8.62 10.94
C LEU A 21 0.51 10.12 11.27
N VAL A 22 0.06 10.51 12.45
CA VAL A 22 0.12 11.91 12.90
C VAL A 22 1.58 12.34 13.10
N ALA A 23 2.40 11.52 13.74
CA ALA A 23 3.80 11.83 14.02
C ALA A 23 4.61 12.04 12.73
N ILE A 24 4.43 11.18 11.71
CA ILE A 24 5.13 11.36 10.42
C ILE A 24 4.62 12.59 9.66
N ASN A 25 3.31 12.86 9.66
CA ASN A 25 2.74 14.02 8.96
C ASN A 25 3.15 15.33 9.62
N LEU A 26 3.36 15.35 10.94
CA LEU A 26 3.81 16.53 11.67
C LEU A 26 5.15 17.07 11.14
N PHE A 27 6.06 16.20 10.71
CA PHE A 27 7.33 16.61 10.12
C PHE A 27 7.22 16.97 8.64
N VAL A 28 6.30 16.37 7.89
CA VAL A 28 6.10 16.65 6.47
C VAL A 28 5.50 18.05 6.24
N LEU A 29 4.54 18.46 7.07
CA LEU A 29 3.87 19.77 6.95
C LEU A 29 4.83 20.98 6.96
N PRO A 30 5.75 21.15 7.94
CA PRO A 30 6.68 22.28 7.94
C PRO A 30 7.64 22.25 6.75
N ILE A 31 8.04 21.07 6.28
CA ILE A 31 8.89 20.94 5.10
C ILE A 31 8.12 21.39 3.84
N ALA A 32 6.86 21.00 3.70
CA ALA A 32 6.01 21.46 2.60
C ALA A 32 5.80 22.98 2.63
N PHE A 33 5.55 23.55 3.82
CA PHE A 33 5.40 25.00 3.98
C PHE A 33 6.69 25.77 3.66
N ALA A 34 7.84 25.25 4.11
CA ALA A 34 9.15 25.81 3.76
C ALA A 34 9.40 25.74 2.24
N GLY A 35 9.03 24.62 1.60
CA GLY A 35 9.16 24.42 0.15
C GLY A 35 8.34 25.41 -0.66
N LEU A 36 7.07 25.61 -0.28
CA LEU A 36 6.20 26.62 -0.89
C LEU A 36 6.76 28.05 -0.74
N SER A 37 7.35 28.36 0.42
CA SER A 37 7.85 29.71 0.73
C SER A 37 9.19 30.03 0.07
N LEU A 38 10.12 29.07 -0.01
CA LEU A 38 11.48 29.28 -0.53
C LEU A 38 11.64 28.91 -2.02
N VAL A 39 10.99 27.83 -2.48
CA VAL A 39 11.21 27.26 -3.83
C VAL A 39 10.12 27.72 -4.82
N GLY A 40 8.90 27.99 -4.32
CA GLY A 40 7.78 28.44 -5.13
C GLY A 40 7.35 27.42 -6.21
N THR A 41 6.69 27.88 -7.27
CA THR A 41 6.10 27.06 -8.35
C THR A 41 7.10 26.48 -9.34
N ARG A 42 8.42 26.65 -9.13
CA ARG A 42 9.44 26.20 -10.09
C ARG A 42 9.76 24.71 -10.01
N THR A 43 9.24 24.00 -9.00
CA THR A 43 9.53 22.58 -8.75
C THR A 43 8.29 21.86 -8.23
N SER A 44 8.18 20.58 -8.54
CA SER A 44 7.14 19.68 -8.03
C SER A 44 7.17 19.64 -6.50
N SER A 45 5.99 19.65 -5.87
CA SER A 45 5.84 19.57 -4.41
C SER A 45 6.55 18.37 -3.80
N ASP A 46 6.58 17.26 -4.54
CA ASP A 46 7.20 16.00 -4.11
C ASP A 46 8.72 16.11 -3.98
N LEU A 47 9.32 17.08 -4.68
CA LEU A 47 10.75 17.33 -4.70
C LEU A 47 11.17 18.43 -3.72
N TYR A 48 10.26 19.07 -2.98
CA TYR A 48 10.60 20.10 -1.99
C TYR A 48 11.55 19.61 -0.90
N VAL A 49 11.42 18.36 -0.48
CA VAL A 49 12.32 17.72 0.49
C VAL A 49 13.77 17.69 -0.02
N LEU A 50 13.97 17.61 -1.34
CA LEU A 50 15.29 17.57 -1.97
C LEU A 50 15.77 18.96 -2.41
N SER A 51 14.87 19.80 -2.93
CA SER A 51 15.23 21.12 -3.47
C SER A 51 15.56 22.14 -2.38
N LEU A 52 14.94 22.04 -1.19
CA LEU A 52 15.22 22.96 -0.08
C LEU A 52 16.69 22.90 0.40
N PRO A 53 17.28 21.72 0.70
CA PRO A 53 18.70 21.63 1.05
C PRO A 53 19.63 22.08 -0.08
N LEU A 54 19.32 21.75 -1.34
CA LEU A 54 20.11 22.13 -2.52
C LEU A 54 20.14 23.66 -2.72
N PHE A 55 18.98 24.33 -2.63
CA PHE A 55 18.92 25.80 -2.71
C PHE A 55 19.62 26.49 -1.54
N SER A 56 19.63 25.86 -0.37
CA SER A 56 20.30 26.38 0.82
C SER A 56 21.81 26.09 0.85
N GLY A 57 22.38 25.47 -0.20
CA GLY A 57 23.80 25.11 -0.29
C GLY A 57 24.22 23.97 0.64
N HIS A 58 23.28 23.20 1.20
CA HIS A 58 23.53 22.09 2.12
C HIS A 58 23.48 20.74 1.37
N ASP A 59 24.47 20.51 0.50
CA ASP A 59 24.51 19.33 -0.38
C ASP A 59 24.54 17.99 0.37
N VAL A 60 25.18 17.94 1.55
CA VAL A 60 25.22 16.73 2.39
C VAL A 60 23.82 16.34 2.87
N LEU A 61 23.00 17.32 3.25
CA LEU A 61 21.63 17.09 3.67
C LEU A 61 20.74 16.67 2.49
N ALA A 62 20.96 17.26 1.31
CA ALA A 62 20.31 16.82 0.07
C ALA A 62 20.64 15.36 -0.25
N MET A 63 21.91 14.98 -0.12
CA MET A 63 22.38 13.62 -0.39
C MET A 63 21.78 12.61 0.59
N ALA A 64 21.75 12.95 1.89
CA ALA A 64 21.13 12.13 2.91
C ALA A 64 19.62 11.96 2.65
N ALA A 65 18.92 13.04 2.33
CA ALA A 65 17.49 13.01 1.98
C ALA A 65 17.23 12.19 0.71
N PHE A 66 18.08 12.30 -0.31
CA PHE A 66 17.97 11.53 -1.54
C PHE A 66 18.14 10.03 -1.29
N ILE A 67 19.18 9.63 -0.55
CA ILE A 67 19.43 8.22 -0.23
C ILE A 67 18.28 7.66 0.62
N GLY A 68 17.82 8.41 1.62
CA GLY A 68 16.70 8.03 2.46
C GLY A 68 15.39 7.89 1.67
N GLY A 69 15.07 8.86 0.82
CA GLY A 69 13.87 8.86 -0.01
C GLY A 69 13.87 7.74 -1.05
N LEU A 70 15.00 7.54 -1.74
CA LEU A 70 15.16 6.46 -2.73
C LEU A 70 15.04 5.08 -2.08
N SER A 71 15.65 4.90 -0.90
CA SER A 71 15.58 3.63 -0.15
C SER A 71 14.16 3.37 0.35
N ALA A 72 13.48 4.38 0.91
CA ALA A 72 12.11 4.26 1.37
C ALA A 72 11.14 3.91 0.23
N ALA A 73 11.28 4.55 -0.93
CA ALA A 73 10.48 4.24 -2.12
C ALA A 73 10.70 2.79 -2.58
N THR A 74 11.95 2.35 -2.62
CA THR A 74 12.28 0.97 -3.01
C THR A 74 11.69 -0.04 -2.03
N ALA A 75 11.80 0.20 -0.73
CA ALA A 75 11.20 -0.66 0.30
C ALA A 75 9.68 -0.75 0.15
N MET A 76 9.01 0.39 -0.08
CA MET A 76 7.56 0.43 -0.30
C MET A 76 7.14 -0.40 -1.53
N VAL A 77 7.82 -0.24 -2.66
CA VAL A 77 7.53 -1.00 -3.89
C VAL A 77 7.69 -2.50 -3.70
N ILE A 78 8.73 -2.94 -2.97
CA ILE A 78 8.95 -4.36 -2.67
C ILE A 78 7.81 -4.91 -1.82
N VAL A 79 7.44 -4.20 -0.75
CA VAL A 79 6.36 -4.61 0.16
C VAL A 79 5.03 -4.70 -0.58
N GLU A 80 4.70 -3.71 -1.41
CA GLU A 80 3.48 -3.71 -2.22
C GLU A 80 3.44 -4.88 -3.20
N SER A 81 4.55 -5.16 -3.88
CA SER A 81 4.64 -6.28 -4.84
C SER A 81 4.43 -7.63 -4.15
N VAL A 82 4.97 -7.81 -2.94
CA VAL A 82 4.76 -9.03 -2.13
C VAL A 82 3.31 -9.13 -1.67
N ALA A 83 2.75 -8.04 -1.13
CA ALA A 83 1.36 -8.01 -0.69
C ALA A 83 0.39 -8.34 -1.83
N LEU A 84 0.59 -7.72 -3.01
CA LEU A 84 -0.19 -8.02 -4.21
C LEU A 84 -0.04 -9.47 -4.65
N SER A 85 1.17 -10.03 -4.63
CA SER A 85 1.39 -11.44 -4.97
C SER A 85 0.61 -12.38 -4.05
N ILE A 86 0.59 -12.10 -2.74
CA ILE A 86 -0.17 -12.88 -1.76
C ILE A 86 -1.67 -12.76 -2.01
N MET A 87 -2.18 -11.53 -2.16
CA MET A 87 -3.61 -11.27 -2.42
C MET A 87 -4.07 -11.93 -3.72
N ILE A 88 -3.28 -11.83 -4.80
CA ILE A 88 -3.61 -12.46 -6.09
C ILE A 88 -3.59 -13.99 -5.97
N SER A 89 -2.58 -14.57 -5.31
CA SER A 89 -2.54 -16.02 -5.12
C SER A 89 -3.76 -16.52 -4.34
N ASN A 90 -4.08 -15.87 -3.23
CA ASN A 90 -5.14 -16.33 -2.34
C ASN A 90 -6.55 -16.05 -2.89
N ASP A 91 -6.79 -14.83 -3.38
CA ASP A 91 -8.14 -14.36 -3.72
C ASP A 91 -8.48 -14.59 -5.19
N LEU A 92 -7.49 -14.79 -6.07
CA LEU A 92 -7.71 -15.01 -7.51
C LEU A 92 -7.32 -16.42 -7.94
N VAL A 93 -6.13 -16.90 -7.62
CA VAL A 93 -5.62 -18.18 -8.16
C VAL A 93 -6.34 -19.39 -7.56
N ILE A 94 -6.48 -19.45 -6.23
CA ILE A 94 -7.16 -20.56 -5.53
C ILE A 94 -8.60 -20.74 -6.01
N PRO A 95 -9.49 -19.73 -6.02
CA PRO A 95 -10.87 -19.92 -6.48
C PRO A 95 -10.94 -20.28 -7.97
N LEU A 96 -10.03 -19.78 -8.82
CA LEU A 96 -9.97 -20.16 -10.22
C LEU A 96 -9.59 -21.63 -10.43
N PHE A 97 -8.61 -22.14 -9.67
CA PHE A 97 -8.21 -23.55 -9.72
C PHE A 97 -9.29 -24.48 -9.17
N VAL A 98 -9.88 -24.14 -8.01
CA VAL A 98 -10.99 -24.91 -7.41
C VAL A 98 -12.19 -24.95 -8.34
N ARG A 99 -12.55 -23.83 -8.98
CA ARG A 99 -13.60 -23.79 -10.00
C ARG A 99 -13.29 -24.71 -11.18
N ARG A 100 -12.02 -24.82 -11.60
CA ARG A 100 -11.62 -25.65 -12.75
C ARG A 100 -11.65 -27.14 -12.41
N LEU A 101 -11.20 -27.52 -11.21
CA LEU A 101 -11.28 -28.89 -10.70
C LEU A 101 -12.73 -29.37 -10.48
N LEU A 102 -13.57 -28.52 -9.89
CA LEU A 102 -15.01 -28.80 -9.75
C LEU A 102 -15.68 -28.95 -11.12
N LYS A 103 -15.28 -28.16 -12.13
CA LYS A 103 -15.78 -28.25 -13.50
C LYS A 103 -15.40 -29.56 -14.22
N THR A 104 -14.31 -30.21 -13.83
CA THR A 104 -13.93 -31.54 -14.35
C THR A 104 -14.69 -32.68 -13.66
N ALA A 105 -15.11 -32.49 -12.40
CA ALA A 105 -15.90 -33.47 -11.65
C ALA A 105 -17.42 -33.38 -11.88
N SER A 106 -17.95 -32.24 -12.36
CA SER A 106 -19.39 -31.98 -12.45
C SER A 106 -19.97 -32.13 -13.87
N SER A 107 -19.79 -33.30 -14.48
CA SER A 107 -20.59 -33.72 -15.63
C SER A 107 -21.89 -34.37 -15.15
N GLN A 108 -22.78 -33.61 -14.51
CA GLN A 108 -24.24 -33.81 -14.53
C GLN A 108 -24.96 -32.78 -13.64
N ASN A 109 -25.89 -32.07 -14.29
CA ASN A 109 -27.02 -31.30 -13.77
C ASN A 109 -26.78 -30.08 -12.87
N GLU A 110 -26.89 -28.95 -13.58
CA GLU A 110 -27.74 -27.78 -13.26
C GLU A 110 -27.45 -26.95 -11.99
N ASP A 111 -27.37 -25.64 -12.23
CA ASP A 111 -27.43 -24.52 -11.28
C ASP A 111 -26.19 -24.03 -10.51
N TRP A 112 -24.98 -24.33 -10.98
CA TRP A 112 -23.75 -23.69 -10.44
C TRP A 112 -23.18 -22.55 -11.31
N SER A 113 -23.71 -22.34 -12.51
CA SER A 113 -23.22 -21.30 -13.43
C SER A 113 -23.60 -19.87 -12.97
N THR A 114 -24.74 -19.73 -12.30
CA THR A 114 -25.30 -18.49 -11.75
C THR A 114 -24.63 -18.06 -10.43
N LEU A 115 -24.29 -19.00 -9.54
CA LEU A 115 -23.59 -18.70 -8.28
C LEU A 115 -22.20 -18.11 -8.50
N ILE A 116 -21.50 -18.56 -9.55
CA ILE A 116 -20.14 -18.09 -9.81
C ILE A 116 -20.13 -16.75 -10.59
N LEU A 117 -21.24 -16.40 -11.27
CA LEU A 117 -21.44 -15.06 -11.85
C LEU A 117 -21.67 -13.99 -10.76
N ASN A 118 -22.30 -14.35 -9.64
CA ASN A 118 -22.47 -13.44 -8.49
C ASN A 118 -21.17 -13.19 -7.72
N VAL A 119 -20.30 -14.20 -7.56
CA VAL A 119 -19.00 -14.03 -6.90
C VAL A 119 -18.12 -13.01 -7.66
N ARG A 120 -18.20 -12.99 -9.00
CA ARG A 120 -17.43 -12.05 -9.83
C ARG A 120 -17.96 -10.61 -9.78
N ARG A 121 -19.26 -10.39 -9.55
CA ARG A 121 -19.82 -9.04 -9.35
C ARG A 121 -19.55 -8.51 -7.94
N ALA A 122 -19.54 -9.38 -6.93
CA ALA A 122 -19.13 -9.01 -5.57
C ALA A 122 -17.63 -8.66 -5.49
N SER A 123 -16.76 -9.38 -6.22
CA SER A 123 -15.33 -9.09 -6.24
C SER A 123 -15.00 -7.73 -6.86
N ILE A 124 -15.77 -7.29 -7.87
CA ILE A 124 -15.65 -5.94 -8.45
C ILE A 124 -16.09 -4.87 -7.44
N PHE A 125 -17.13 -5.11 -6.65
CA PHE A 125 -17.61 -4.17 -5.61
C PHE A 125 -16.68 -4.07 -4.39
N ILE A 126 -15.82 -5.07 -4.20
CA ILE A 126 -14.86 -5.13 -3.09
C ILE A 126 -13.51 -4.51 -3.48
N MET A 127 -13.14 -4.52 -4.76
CA MET A 127 -11.89 -3.91 -5.26
C MET A 127 -12.03 -2.43 -5.65
N LEU A 128 -13.24 -1.93 -5.84
CA LEU A 128 -13.53 -0.55 -6.22
C LEU A 128 -13.98 0.27 -5.00
#